data_AF-A0A2N9HE85-F1
#
_entry.id   AF-A0A2N9HE85-F1
#
_cell.length_a   1.000
_cell.length_b   1.000
_cell.length_c   1.000
_cell.angle_alpha   90.00
_cell.angle_beta   90.00
_cell.angle_gamma   90.00
#
_symmetry.space_group_name_H-M   'P 1'
#
loop_
_entity.id
_entity.type
_entity.pdbx_description
1 polymer ?
#
loop_
_entity_poly.entity_id
_entity_poly.type
_entity_poly.pdbx_seq_one_letter_code
_entity_poly.pdbx_strand_id
1 'polypeptide(L)'
;MDEVLNFFTFIHSKTPTNEDPNALRWNLRHNGRFDAKSFYHVLSGKADITFPWKAIWRVKAPRRLAFFMWTTVWGKILTCDNLMQRGYSMAGWCCMCGEGCETGDLLLIHCALTLNLWHSVLRSFGVLWVFPNRVVDLLYGWHNWFGKHDTVVWNLVERWWEILLPKVAPLLYENGGPIIMVQIENEYGSYGNDKAYLHHLVTLARGHLGDDIILYTTDGGTRETLEKGTIYGDAVFSAVDFTTGDEPWPIFELQKKFNAPGKSPPLSAEFYTGWLTHWGEKLAETDADFTAAALEKILARNGSAVLYMAHGGTNFGFYNGANTGGDESEYKPDLTSYDYDASIRETGDVDNAKFKALRSVIKKYSAESLPSVPTNNEKAGYGPIHLQKKEFLFNILNRIDYIDLVESENPISMESVGQVENMGRINYGPYMFDRKVKYLVK
;
A
#
# COMPACT_ATOMS: atom_id res chain seq x y z
N MET A 1 31.12 -26.55 -60.25
CA MET A 1 30.46 -25.30 -60.70
C MET A 1 29.41 -24.83 -59.71
N ASP A 2 28.72 -25.73 -59.00
CA ASP A 2 27.60 -25.37 -58.10
C ASP A 2 28.03 -24.58 -56.84
N GLU A 3 29.22 -24.80 -56.30
CA GLU A 3 29.72 -24.01 -55.15
C GLU A 3 30.00 -22.55 -55.53
N VAL A 4 30.51 -22.33 -56.74
CA VAL A 4 30.77 -20.98 -57.25
C VAL A 4 29.45 -20.25 -57.50
N LEU A 5 28.45 -20.94 -58.03
CA LEU A 5 27.12 -20.39 -58.25
C LEU A 5 26.41 -20.04 -56.92
N ASN A 6 26.52 -20.90 -55.91
CA ASN A 6 25.99 -20.64 -54.58
C ASN A 6 26.67 -19.44 -53.90
N PHE A 7 27.98 -19.30 -54.07
CA PHE A 7 28.73 -18.17 -53.54
C PHE A 7 28.29 -16.84 -54.18
N PHE A 8 28.14 -16.81 -55.51
CA PHE A 8 27.67 -15.59 -56.18
C PHE A 8 26.21 -15.26 -55.87
N THR A 9 25.35 -16.27 -55.70
CA THR A 9 23.95 -16.06 -55.29
C THR A 9 23.87 -15.48 -53.86
N PHE A 10 24.72 -15.95 -52.95
CA PHE A 10 24.81 -15.40 -51.59
C PHE A 10 25.26 -13.94 -51.60
N ILE A 11 26.31 -13.60 -52.38
CA ILE A 11 26.78 -12.21 -52.50
C ILE A 11 25.71 -11.31 -53.11
N HIS A 12 24.99 -11.78 -54.13
CA HIS A 12 23.91 -11.00 -54.72
C HIS A 12 22.76 -10.73 -53.75
N SER A 13 22.41 -11.68 -52.88
CA SER A 13 21.41 -11.49 -51.83
C SER A 13 21.78 -10.43 -50.78
N LYS A 14 23.05 -10.01 -50.73
CA LYS A 14 23.59 -9.02 -49.80
C LYS A 14 24.02 -7.73 -50.49
N THR A 15 23.74 -7.58 -51.79
CA THR A 15 24.07 -6.35 -52.52
C THR A 15 23.06 -5.26 -52.16
N PRO A 16 23.48 -4.10 -51.62
CA PRO A 16 22.58 -3.01 -51.23
C PRO A 16 21.83 -2.43 -52.43
N THR A 17 20.54 -2.12 -52.27
CA THR A 17 19.68 -1.59 -53.33
C THR A 17 19.84 -0.10 -53.63
N ASN A 18 20.74 0.62 -52.93
CA ASN A 18 20.95 2.07 -53.10
C ASN A 18 22.44 2.41 -53.19
N GLU A 19 22.80 3.22 -54.19
CA GLU A 19 24.14 3.77 -54.45
C GLU A 19 24.46 5.01 -53.58
N ASP A 20 24.15 4.97 -52.29
CA ASP A 20 24.62 6.01 -51.36
C ASP A 20 26.05 5.69 -50.87
N PRO A 21 26.92 6.70 -50.66
CA PRO A 21 28.28 6.47 -50.18
C PRO A 21 28.29 5.69 -48.86
N ASN A 22 29.25 4.77 -48.68
CA ASN A 22 29.41 3.98 -47.47
C ASN A 22 29.40 4.86 -46.21
N ALA A 23 28.33 4.77 -45.41
CA ALA A 23 28.15 5.54 -44.19
C ALA A 23 27.93 4.60 -43.00
N LEU A 24 28.65 4.86 -41.90
CA LEU A 24 28.42 4.18 -40.62
C LEU A 24 27.03 4.56 -40.11
N ARG A 25 26.11 3.59 -40.08
CA ARG A 25 24.74 3.77 -39.56
C ARG A 25 24.59 3.13 -38.18
N TRP A 26 23.96 3.88 -37.29
CA TRP A 26 23.69 3.46 -35.92
C TRP A 26 22.31 2.80 -35.81
N ASN A 27 22.27 1.48 -35.60
CA ASN A 27 21.05 0.68 -35.72
C ASN A 27 20.08 0.79 -34.53
N LEU A 28 20.44 1.51 -33.47
CA LEU A 28 19.63 1.64 -32.25
C LEU A 28 18.71 2.87 -32.28
N ARG A 29 18.75 3.63 -33.38
CA ARG A 29 17.85 4.73 -33.69
C ARG A 29 17.35 4.59 -35.11
N HIS A 30 16.06 4.82 -35.32
CA HIS A 30 15.46 4.76 -36.66
C HIS A 30 16.05 5.78 -37.66
N ASN A 31 16.69 6.84 -37.19
CA ASN A 31 17.33 7.86 -38.04
C ASN A 31 18.78 7.54 -38.44
N GLY A 32 19.33 6.41 -37.98
CA GLY A 32 20.67 5.94 -38.34
C GLY A 32 21.84 6.79 -37.81
N ARG A 33 21.58 7.83 -37.01
CA ARG A 33 22.62 8.71 -36.45
C ARG A 33 23.10 8.21 -35.10
N PHE A 34 24.41 8.24 -34.91
CA PHE A 34 25.01 7.92 -33.62
C PHE A 34 24.56 8.91 -32.55
N ASP A 35 24.14 8.39 -31.41
CA ASP A 35 23.88 9.18 -30.21
C ASP A 35 24.57 8.50 -29.02
N ALA A 36 25.32 9.28 -28.24
CA ALA A 36 26.10 8.76 -27.13
C ALA A 36 25.22 8.09 -26.05
N LYS A 37 23.98 8.56 -25.86
CA LYS A 37 23.04 8.01 -24.88
C LYS A 37 22.65 6.58 -25.24
N SER A 38 22.28 6.32 -26.49
CA SER A 38 21.92 4.99 -27.00
C SER A 38 23.11 4.03 -27.02
N PHE A 39 24.33 4.51 -27.31
CA PHE A 39 25.56 3.72 -27.19
C PHE A 39 25.82 3.29 -25.74
N TYR A 40 25.69 4.22 -24.79
CA TYR A 40 25.84 3.93 -23.37
C TYR A 40 24.71 3.05 -22.80
N HIS A 41 23.48 3.13 -23.33
CA HIS A 41 22.39 2.23 -22.92
C HIS A 41 22.70 0.76 -23.28
N VAL A 42 23.27 0.52 -24.46
CA VAL A 42 23.66 -0.85 -24.86
C VAL A 42 24.86 -1.36 -24.07
N LEU A 43 25.85 -0.50 -23.79
CA LEU A 43 27.00 -0.88 -22.97
C LEU A 43 26.66 -1.09 -21.49
N SER A 44 25.68 -0.36 -20.96
CA SER A 44 25.36 -0.39 -19.53
C SER A 44 24.40 -1.51 -19.14
N GLY A 45 23.70 -2.12 -20.10
CA GLY A 45 22.81 -3.27 -19.86
C GLY A 45 21.72 -3.03 -18.80
N LYS A 46 21.42 -1.77 -18.46
CA LYS A 46 20.58 -1.40 -17.30
C LYS A 46 19.38 -0.57 -17.72
N ALA A 47 18.26 -0.89 -17.07
CA ALA A 47 16.98 -0.16 -17.09
C ALA A 47 17.17 1.34 -16.81
N ASP A 48 16.20 2.15 -17.26
CA ASP A 48 16.16 3.59 -17.00
C ASP A 48 16.41 3.88 -15.51
N ILE A 49 17.58 4.45 -15.21
CA ILE A 49 17.92 4.89 -13.87
C ILE A 49 17.12 6.17 -13.63
N THR A 50 16.09 6.10 -12.80
CA THR A 50 15.41 7.28 -12.29
C THR A 50 16.39 8.08 -11.44
N PHE A 51 16.64 9.34 -11.81
CA PHE A 51 17.50 10.28 -11.08
C PHE A 51 16.75 11.58 -10.75
N PRO A 52 16.82 12.12 -9.50
CA PRO A 52 16.01 13.27 -9.06
C PRO A 52 16.57 14.61 -9.57
N TRP A 53 16.80 14.74 -10.88
CA TRP A 53 17.47 15.89 -11.48
C TRP A 53 16.71 17.20 -11.24
N LYS A 54 15.38 17.16 -11.19
CA LYS A 54 14.56 18.36 -10.98
C LYS A 54 14.73 18.91 -9.55
N ALA A 55 14.82 18.05 -8.54
CA ALA A 55 15.06 18.44 -7.14
C ALA A 55 16.43 19.12 -6.96
N ILE A 56 17.41 18.75 -7.78
CA ILE A 56 18.77 19.27 -7.72
C ILE A 56 18.92 20.56 -8.53
N TRP A 57 18.39 20.58 -9.76
CA TRP A 57 18.68 21.64 -10.73
C TRP A 57 17.57 22.67 -10.92
N ARG A 58 16.31 22.39 -10.54
CA ARG A 58 15.18 23.35 -10.67
C ARG A 58 14.89 24.13 -9.39
N VAL A 59 15.63 23.91 -8.31
CA VAL A 59 15.52 24.69 -7.07
C VAL A 59 16.28 26.02 -7.20
N LYS A 60 15.82 27.06 -6.50
CA LYS A 60 16.50 28.38 -6.44
C LYS A 60 17.73 28.36 -5.52
N ALA A 61 18.60 27.35 -5.67
CA ALA A 61 19.83 27.22 -4.91
C ALA A 61 21.05 27.70 -5.75
N PRO A 62 22.09 28.26 -5.11
CA PRO A 62 23.36 28.53 -5.78
C PRO A 62 23.92 27.29 -6.47
N ARG A 63 24.49 27.46 -7.68
CA ARG A 63 25.01 26.34 -8.51
C ARG A 63 25.99 25.42 -7.78
N ARG A 64 26.81 25.98 -6.86
CA ARG A 64 27.73 25.22 -6.01
C ARG A 64 27.01 24.20 -5.11
N LEU A 65 25.85 24.57 -4.57
CA LEU A 65 25.03 23.68 -3.73
C LEU A 65 24.32 22.64 -4.57
N ALA A 66 23.79 23.01 -5.75
CA ALA A 66 23.22 22.06 -6.69
C ALA A 66 24.24 21.01 -7.14
N PHE A 67 25.48 21.43 -7.44
CA PHE A 67 26.56 20.51 -7.80
C PHE A 67 26.96 19.60 -6.63
N PHE A 68 27.06 20.15 -5.41
CA PHE A 68 27.30 19.36 -4.21
C PHE A 68 26.21 18.30 -4.01
N MET A 69 24.93 18.68 -4.08
CA MET A 69 23.82 17.73 -3.95
C MET A 69 23.81 16.68 -5.07
N TRP A 70 24.16 17.07 -6.29
CA TRP A 70 24.36 16.11 -7.39
C TRP A 70 25.44 15.07 -7.05
N THR A 71 26.62 15.52 -6.57
CA THR A 71 27.69 14.60 -6.16
C THR A 71 27.31 13.72 -4.98
N THR A 72 26.49 14.24 -4.06
CA THR A 72 25.96 13.49 -2.92
C THR A 72 25.03 12.38 -3.36
N VAL A 73 24.09 12.63 -4.28
CA VAL A 73 23.15 11.62 -4.78
C VAL A 73 23.87 10.48 -5.49
N TRP A 74 24.97 10.77 -6.17
CA TRP A 74 25.83 9.75 -6.75
C TRP A 74 26.68 8.98 -5.72
N GLY A 75 26.64 9.38 -4.45
CA GLY A 75 27.46 8.81 -3.39
C GLY A 75 28.95 9.08 -3.61
N LYS A 76 29.32 10.26 -4.14
CA LYS A 76 30.70 10.59 -4.55
C LYS A 76 31.36 11.73 -3.77
N ILE A 77 30.71 12.20 -2.70
CA ILE A 77 31.33 13.19 -1.81
C ILE A 77 32.49 12.57 -1.02
N LEU A 78 33.40 13.41 -0.54
CA LEU A 78 34.67 13.00 0.07
C LEU A 78 34.49 12.60 1.54
N THR A 79 33.65 11.60 1.78
CA THR A 79 33.43 10.99 3.09
C THR A 79 34.44 9.89 3.38
N CYS A 80 34.68 9.55 4.65
CA CYS A 80 35.67 8.53 5.03
C CYS A 80 35.47 7.20 4.28
N ASP A 81 34.23 6.73 4.13
CA ASP A 81 33.92 5.51 3.36
C ASP A 81 34.41 5.59 1.90
N ASN A 82 34.15 6.71 1.23
CA ASN A 82 34.56 6.97 -0.15
C ASN A 82 36.08 7.16 -0.29
N LEU A 83 36.73 7.73 0.72
CA LEU A 83 38.20 7.87 0.75
C LEU A 83 38.88 6.53 1.02
N MET A 84 38.31 5.71 1.91
CA MET A 84 38.78 4.35 2.17
C MET A 84 38.66 3.46 0.93
N GLN A 85 37.57 3.59 0.16
CA GLN A 85 37.43 2.93 -1.16
C GLN A 85 38.51 3.35 -2.18
N ARG A 86 39.14 4.51 -1.98
CA ARG A 86 40.24 5.02 -2.83
C ARG A 86 41.63 4.69 -2.28
N GLY A 87 41.72 3.89 -1.22
CA GLY A 87 42.99 3.41 -0.65
C GLY A 87 43.61 4.32 0.42
N TYR A 88 42.87 5.33 0.91
CA TYR A 88 43.34 6.18 2.01
C TYR A 88 42.99 5.57 3.37
N SER A 89 43.93 5.59 4.32
CA SER A 89 43.69 5.18 5.71
C SER A 89 43.07 6.32 6.51
N MET A 90 41.81 6.15 6.91
CA MET A 90 41.04 7.15 7.67
C MET A 90 40.60 6.56 9.02
N ALA A 91 40.51 7.40 10.04
CA ALA A 91 39.69 7.07 11.22
C ALA A 91 38.23 7.18 10.78
N GLY A 92 37.52 6.07 10.63
CA GLY A 92 36.16 6.01 10.08
C GLY A 92 35.10 6.55 11.05
N TRP A 93 35.27 7.77 11.56
CA TRP A 93 34.37 8.40 12.54
C TRP A 93 33.77 9.63 11.85
N CYS A 94 32.50 9.95 12.09
CA CYS A 94 31.89 11.17 11.55
C CYS A 94 32.63 12.43 12.04
N CYS A 95 33.09 13.28 11.13
CA CYS A 95 33.82 14.51 11.51
C CYS A 95 32.99 15.51 12.31
N MET A 96 31.65 15.40 12.28
CA MET A 96 30.75 16.28 13.01
C MET A 96 30.43 15.75 14.41
N CYS A 97 29.81 14.57 14.53
CA CYS A 97 29.38 14.04 15.83
C CYS A 97 30.41 13.14 16.52
N GLY A 98 31.50 12.75 15.85
CA GLY A 98 32.51 11.84 16.40
C GLY A 98 32.06 10.38 16.49
N GLU A 99 30.86 10.04 16.02
CA GLU A 99 30.24 8.72 16.13
C GLU A 99 29.91 8.13 14.75
N GLY A 100 29.97 6.80 14.63
CA GLY A 100 29.61 6.06 13.42
C GLY A 100 30.58 6.23 12.25
N CYS A 101 30.47 5.36 11.24
CA CYS A 101 31.27 5.46 10.02
C CYS A 101 30.79 6.62 9.14
N GLU A 102 31.68 7.56 8.82
CA GLU A 102 31.32 8.70 7.99
C GLU A 102 30.98 8.26 6.56
N THR A 103 29.67 8.32 6.26
CA THR A 103 29.09 8.16 4.92
C THR A 103 28.35 9.44 4.53
N GLY A 104 28.04 9.60 3.24
CA GLY A 104 27.29 10.79 2.79
C GLY A 104 25.88 10.89 3.39
N ASP A 105 25.22 9.75 3.59
CA ASP A 105 23.90 9.66 4.20
C ASP A 105 23.98 9.98 5.71
N LEU A 106 24.98 9.43 6.43
CA LEU A 106 25.23 9.80 7.82
C LEU A 106 25.53 11.28 7.94
N LEU A 107 26.49 11.81 7.17
CA LEU A 107 26.93 13.19 7.29
C LEU A 107 25.80 14.20 7.08
N LEU A 108 24.93 13.97 6.09
CA LEU A 108 23.94 14.95 5.64
C LEU A 108 22.54 14.76 6.22
N ILE A 109 22.25 13.60 6.80
CA ILE A 109 20.93 13.26 7.31
C ILE A 109 21.01 12.72 8.73
N HIS A 110 21.75 11.62 8.95
CA HIS A 110 21.63 10.84 10.19
C HIS A 110 22.62 11.22 11.29
N CYS A 111 23.57 12.11 11.01
CA CYS A 111 24.50 12.63 12.01
C CYS A 111 23.71 13.43 13.04
N ALA A 112 23.90 13.15 14.32
CA ALA A 112 23.15 13.79 15.41
C ALA A 112 23.14 15.33 15.33
N LEU A 113 24.26 15.94 14.96
CA LEU A 113 24.34 17.40 14.78
C LEU A 113 23.51 17.88 13.57
N THR A 114 23.64 17.19 12.44
CA THR A 114 22.91 17.51 11.21
C THR A 114 21.40 17.30 11.37
N LEU A 115 21.01 16.20 12.02
CA LEU A 115 19.61 15.87 12.29
C LEU A 115 18.96 16.89 13.23
N ASN A 116 19.67 17.29 14.29
CA ASN A 116 19.21 18.36 15.18
C ASN A 116 19.04 19.70 14.46
N LEU A 117 19.97 20.05 13.56
CA LEU A 117 19.87 21.24 12.73
C LEU A 117 18.65 21.17 11.82
N TRP A 118 18.44 20.04 11.14
CA TRP A 118 17.26 19.81 10.31
C TRP A 118 15.96 19.93 11.08
N HIS A 119 15.86 19.28 12.25
CA HIS A 119 14.67 19.40 13.10
C HIS A 119 14.44 20.83 13.57
N SER A 120 15.50 21.58 13.91
CA SER A 120 15.39 22.98 14.29
C SER A 120 14.82 23.83 13.15
N VAL A 121 15.36 23.65 11.93
CA VAL A 121 14.88 24.36 10.73
C VAL A 121 13.44 23.96 10.42
N LEU A 122 13.12 22.68 10.34
CA LEU A 122 11.79 22.19 9.98
C LEU A 122 10.72 22.59 11.00
N ARG A 123 11.03 22.50 12.30
CA ARG A 123 10.14 22.98 13.37
C ARG A 123 9.87 24.48 13.26
N SER A 124 10.84 25.28 12.81
CA SER A 124 10.61 26.72 12.58
C SER A 124 9.57 27.00 11.48
N PHE A 125 9.32 26.03 10.61
CA PHE A 125 8.26 26.05 9.60
C PHE A 125 7.03 25.22 9.98
N GLY A 126 6.95 24.70 11.21
CA GLY A 126 5.85 23.84 11.66
C GLY A 126 5.84 22.43 11.06
N VAL A 127 6.97 21.99 10.48
CA VAL A 127 7.08 20.70 9.79
C VAL A 127 7.74 19.66 10.71
N LEU A 128 7.08 18.51 10.88
CA LEU A 128 7.68 17.29 11.40
C LEU A 128 8.02 16.39 10.22
N TRP A 129 9.26 15.91 10.15
CA TRP A 129 9.76 15.14 9.00
C TRP A 129 10.52 13.92 9.47
N VAL A 130 10.23 12.78 8.84
CA VAL A 130 10.98 11.53 9.01
C VAL A 130 11.96 11.43 7.86
N PHE A 131 13.25 11.40 8.19
CA PHE A 131 14.29 11.33 7.19
C PHE A 131 14.44 9.91 6.65
N PRO A 132 14.42 9.71 5.32
CA PRO A 132 14.65 8.39 4.74
C PRO A 132 16.12 8.00 4.89
N ASN A 133 16.41 6.71 4.69
CA ASN A 133 17.74 6.15 4.90
C ASN A 133 18.82 6.79 3.99
N ARG A 134 18.45 7.31 2.80
CA ARG A 134 19.39 7.86 1.82
C ARG A 134 19.04 9.26 1.36
N VAL A 135 20.05 10.06 1.01
CA VAL A 135 19.89 11.42 0.48
C VAL A 135 19.13 11.45 -0.86
N VAL A 136 19.27 10.40 -1.68
CA VAL A 136 18.51 10.29 -2.94
C VAL A 136 17.00 10.20 -2.68
N ASP A 137 16.60 9.42 -1.67
CA ASP A 137 15.20 9.22 -1.32
C ASP A 137 14.60 10.49 -0.71
N LEU A 138 15.42 11.24 0.06
CA LEU A 138 15.05 12.55 0.59
C LEU A 138 14.74 13.54 -0.54
N LEU A 139 15.56 13.57 -1.59
CA LEU A 139 15.35 14.48 -2.73
C LEU A 139 14.15 14.10 -3.59
N TYR A 140 13.83 12.81 -3.69
CA TYR A 140 12.57 12.38 -4.30
C TYR A 140 11.37 12.84 -3.47
N GLY A 141 11.42 12.68 -2.15
CA GLY A 141 10.37 13.15 -1.26
C GLY A 141 10.18 14.68 -1.28
N TRP A 142 11.27 15.44 -1.48
CA TRP A 142 11.24 16.91 -1.50
C TRP A 142 10.74 17.51 -2.82
N HIS A 143 10.80 16.77 -3.94
CA HIS A 143 10.50 17.32 -5.26
C HIS A 143 9.01 17.64 -5.50
N ASN A 144 8.10 17.07 -4.71
CA ASN A 144 6.66 17.17 -4.91
C ASN A 144 6.00 18.37 -4.22
N TRP A 145 6.75 19.30 -3.61
CA TRP A 145 6.17 20.43 -2.89
C TRP A 145 6.23 21.74 -3.68
N PHE A 146 5.15 22.07 -4.40
CA PHE A 146 4.52 23.40 -4.61
C PHE A 146 3.46 23.32 -5.75
N GLY A 147 2.51 22.39 -5.63
CA GLY A 147 1.38 22.25 -6.56
C GLY A 147 0.08 22.01 -5.82
N LYS A 148 -0.70 23.09 -5.62
CA LYS A 148 -2.13 23.27 -5.22
C LYS A 148 -2.97 22.22 -4.45
N HIS A 149 -2.52 21.02 -4.11
CA HIS A 149 -3.27 20.06 -3.30
C HIS A 149 -2.32 19.43 -2.28
N ASP A 150 -2.14 20.12 -1.16
CA ASP A 150 -0.99 19.92 -0.27
C ASP A 150 -1.43 19.25 1.04
N THR A 151 -1.31 17.92 1.07
CA THR A 151 -1.29 17.15 2.32
C THR A 151 -0.18 16.11 2.19
N VAL A 152 0.54 15.86 3.29
CA VAL A 152 1.57 14.82 3.38
C VAL A 152 1.02 13.44 2.96
N VAL A 153 -0.28 13.23 3.17
CA VAL A 153 -1.00 12.00 2.83
C VAL A 153 -1.07 11.76 1.33
N TRP A 154 -1.33 12.79 0.50
CA TRP A 154 -1.38 12.67 -0.98
C TRP A 154 -0.10 12.05 -1.53
N ASN A 155 1.04 12.58 -1.09
CA ASN A 155 2.35 12.14 -1.54
C ASN A 155 2.66 10.69 -1.12
N LEU A 156 2.07 10.20 -0.02
CA LEU A 156 2.25 8.82 0.42
C LEU A 156 1.36 7.86 -0.38
N VAL A 157 0.11 8.25 -0.64
CA VAL A 157 -0.84 7.46 -1.46
C VAL A 157 -0.32 7.31 -2.88
N GLU A 158 0.10 8.40 -3.51
CA GLU A 158 0.71 8.36 -4.86
C GLU A 158 1.90 7.39 -4.90
N ARG A 159 2.86 7.55 -3.99
CA ARG A 159 4.05 6.69 -3.94
C ARG A 159 3.73 5.23 -3.69
N TRP A 160 2.73 4.95 -2.88
CA TRP A 160 2.29 3.58 -2.64
C TRP A 160 1.64 2.98 -3.90
N TRP A 161 0.76 3.72 -4.56
CA TRP A 161 0.07 3.27 -5.77
C TRP A 161 1.00 3.15 -6.98
N GLU A 162 2.04 3.99 -7.07
CA GLU A 162 3.12 3.86 -8.06
C GLU A 162 3.86 2.51 -7.95
N ILE A 163 3.85 1.87 -6.77
CA ILE A 163 4.44 0.55 -6.57
C ILE A 163 3.40 -0.56 -6.73
N LEU A 164 2.22 -0.39 -6.15
CA LEU A 164 1.17 -1.41 -6.10
C LEU A 164 0.50 -1.60 -7.46
N LEU A 165 -0.01 -0.53 -8.08
CA LEU A 165 -0.86 -0.64 -9.26
C LEU A 165 -0.14 -1.24 -10.47
N PRO A 166 1.15 -0.97 -10.74
CA PRO A 166 1.90 -1.69 -11.78
C PRO A 166 2.03 -3.20 -11.55
N LYS A 167 1.94 -3.68 -10.30
CA LYS A 167 1.90 -5.12 -10.00
C LYS A 167 0.51 -5.71 -10.19
N VAL A 168 -0.54 -4.89 -10.07
CA VAL A 168 -1.94 -5.26 -10.29
C VAL A 168 -2.27 -5.27 -11.79
N ALA A 169 -1.73 -4.34 -12.58
CA ALA A 169 -2.05 -4.18 -13.99
C ALA A 169 -1.95 -5.48 -14.84
N PRO A 170 -0.92 -6.35 -14.69
CA PRO A 170 -0.87 -7.62 -15.43
C PRO A 170 -1.95 -8.64 -15.02
N LEU A 171 -2.61 -8.45 -13.88
CA LEU A 171 -3.66 -9.32 -13.35
C LEU A 171 -5.08 -8.86 -13.75
N LEU A 172 -5.20 -7.77 -14.51
CA LEU A 172 -6.47 -7.30 -15.05
C LEU A 172 -7.05 -8.29 -16.06
N TYR A 173 -8.37 -8.38 -16.11
CA TYR A 173 -9.09 -9.31 -16.97
C TYR A 173 -8.79 -9.12 -18.46
N GLU A 174 -8.71 -7.87 -18.91
CA GLU A 174 -8.28 -7.51 -20.27
C GLU A 174 -6.84 -7.98 -20.61
N ASN A 175 -6.01 -8.14 -19.58
CA ASN A 175 -4.63 -8.65 -19.70
C ASN A 175 -4.54 -10.17 -19.44
N GLY A 176 -5.68 -10.88 -19.37
CA GLY A 176 -5.75 -12.33 -19.17
C GLY A 176 -5.72 -12.77 -17.69
N GLY A 177 -5.80 -11.83 -16.75
CA GLY A 177 -5.87 -12.12 -15.32
C GLY A 177 -7.30 -12.21 -14.77
N PRO A 178 -7.46 -12.37 -13.45
CA PRO A 178 -8.77 -12.55 -12.82
C PRO A 178 -9.46 -11.25 -12.37
N ILE A 179 -8.79 -10.10 -12.41
CA ILE A 179 -9.31 -8.85 -11.82
C ILE A 179 -10.26 -8.14 -12.80
N ILE A 180 -11.56 -8.13 -12.47
CA ILE A 180 -12.62 -7.55 -13.31
C ILE A 180 -13.08 -6.14 -12.87
N MET A 181 -12.86 -5.79 -11.59
CA MET A 181 -13.27 -4.52 -11.00
C MET A 181 -12.27 -4.11 -9.92
N VAL A 182 -12.06 -2.81 -9.72
CA VAL A 182 -11.20 -2.26 -8.67
C VAL A 182 -11.94 -1.14 -7.93
N GLN A 183 -12.02 -1.25 -6.60
CA GLN A 183 -12.65 -0.22 -5.77
C GLN A 183 -11.71 0.97 -5.58
N ILE A 184 -12.26 2.18 -5.64
CA ILE A 184 -11.59 3.43 -5.32
C ILE A 184 -12.17 3.92 -3.99
N GLU A 185 -11.29 4.10 -3.00
CA GLU A 185 -11.69 4.41 -1.62
C GLU A 185 -12.64 3.35 -1.01
N ASN A 186 -13.05 3.54 0.24
CA ASN A 186 -13.97 2.66 0.95
C ASN A 186 -14.92 3.47 1.83
N GLU A 187 -16.22 3.41 1.54
CA GLU A 187 -17.28 4.11 2.28
C GLU A 187 -16.94 5.58 2.58
N TYR A 188 -16.32 6.26 1.61
CA TYR A 188 -15.80 7.61 1.83
C TYR A 188 -16.92 8.58 2.24
N GLY A 189 -18.16 8.35 1.82
CA GLY A 189 -19.31 9.15 2.22
C GLY A 189 -19.65 9.11 3.71
N SER A 190 -19.18 8.09 4.43
CA SER A 190 -19.27 7.96 5.89
C SER A 190 -18.19 8.78 6.61
N TYR A 191 -17.12 9.18 5.90
CA TYR A 191 -15.98 9.92 6.47
C TYR A 191 -15.93 11.38 6.00
N GLY A 192 -16.02 11.63 4.70
CA GLY A 192 -15.77 12.92 4.08
C GLY A 192 -16.57 13.13 2.80
N ASN A 193 -16.29 14.22 2.09
CA ASN A 193 -17.01 14.59 0.87
C ASN A 193 -16.15 15.36 -0.15
N ASP A 194 -14.82 15.29 -0.05
CA ASP A 194 -13.91 15.91 -1.00
C ASP A 194 -13.96 15.18 -2.35
N LYS A 195 -14.60 15.80 -3.34
CA LYS A 195 -14.69 15.23 -4.70
C LYS A 195 -13.38 15.36 -5.47
N ALA A 196 -12.56 16.37 -5.18
CA ALA A 196 -11.27 16.54 -5.83
C ALA A 196 -10.32 15.40 -5.43
N TYR A 197 -10.41 14.95 -4.17
CA TYR A 197 -9.76 13.71 -3.72
C TYR A 197 -10.17 12.51 -4.58
N LEU A 198 -11.46 12.19 -4.64
CA LEU A 198 -11.91 10.99 -5.35
C LEU A 198 -11.50 11.03 -6.82
N HIS A 199 -11.64 12.18 -7.49
CA HIS A 199 -11.16 12.36 -8.86
C HIS A 199 -9.65 12.19 -9.02
N HIS A 200 -8.87 12.62 -8.02
CA HIS A 200 -7.43 12.43 -8.02
C HIS A 200 -7.05 10.95 -7.94
N LEU A 201 -7.67 10.18 -7.04
CA LEU A 201 -7.47 8.73 -6.98
C LEU A 201 -7.86 8.04 -8.28
N VAL A 202 -9.00 8.40 -8.86
CA VAL A 202 -9.44 7.86 -10.15
C VAL A 202 -8.40 8.15 -11.23
N THR A 203 -7.86 9.36 -11.28
CA THR A 203 -6.82 9.74 -12.24
C THR A 203 -5.56 8.90 -12.07
N LEU A 204 -5.10 8.68 -10.83
CA LEU A 204 -3.96 7.81 -10.55
C LEU A 204 -4.22 6.36 -10.95
N ALA A 205 -5.38 5.82 -10.58
CA ALA A 205 -5.77 4.47 -10.92
C ALA A 205 -5.82 4.28 -12.44
N ARG A 206 -6.44 5.20 -13.18
CA ARG A 206 -6.47 5.19 -14.65
C ARG A 206 -5.08 5.27 -15.27
N GLY A 207 -4.20 6.10 -14.72
CA GLY A 207 -2.82 6.22 -15.20
C GLY A 207 -2.01 4.92 -15.14
N HIS A 208 -2.31 4.03 -14.18
CA HIS A 208 -1.60 2.76 -14.01
C HIS A 208 -2.35 1.54 -14.55
N LEU A 209 -3.68 1.53 -14.44
CA LEU A 209 -4.53 0.37 -14.76
C LEU A 209 -5.20 0.49 -16.14
N GLY A 210 -5.16 1.65 -16.77
CA GLY A 210 -5.84 1.88 -18.05
C GLY A 210 -7.31 2.23 -17.91
N ASP A 211 -7.96 2.45 -19.06
CA ASP A 211 -9.33 2.94 -19.15
C ASP A 211 -10.39 1.82 -19.19
N ASP A 212 -9.99 0.59 -19.53
CA ASP A 212 -10.90 -0.53 -19.76
C ASP A 212 -11.40 -1.18 -18.45
N ILE A 213 -10.56 -1.20 -17.40
CA ILE A 213 -10.96 -1.74 -16.09
C ILE A 213 -12.15 -0.98 -15.50
N ILE A 214 -13.07 -1.71 -14.86
CA ILE A 214 -14.18 -1.11 -14.15
C ILE A 214 -13.68 -0.58 -12.80
N LEU A 215 -13.68 0.74 -12.63
CA LEU A 215 -13.49 1.37 -11.34
C LEU A 215 -14.85 1.61 -10.68
N TYR A 216 -14.93 1.40 -9.37
CA TYR A 216 -16.15 1.64 -8.61
C TYR A 216 -15.88 2.21 -7.20
N THR A 217 -16.87 2.85 -6.58
CA THR A 217 -16.88 3.20 -5.15
C THR A 217 -17.92 2.35 -4.43
N THR A 218 -17.80 2.19 -3.11
CA THR A 218 -18.81 1.55 -2.25
C THR A 218 -19.16 2.51 -1.13
N ASP A 219 -20.45 2.71 -0.90
CA ASP A 219 -20.98 3.52 0.20
C ASP A 219 -22.32 2.96 0.69
N GLY A 220 -22.66 3.24 1.93
CA GLY A 220 -23.98 2.92 2.48
C GLY A 220 -25.13 3.34 1.56
N GLY A 221 -26.19 2.53 1.53
CA GLY A 221 -27.37 2.67 0.67
C GLY A 221 -28.26 3.91 0.88
N THR A 222 -27.75 4.98 1.49
CA THR A 222 -28.48 6.22 1.76
C THR A 222 -28.13 7.32 0.76
N ARG A 223 -29.01 8.32 0.62
CA ARG A 223 -28.75 9.48 -0.24
C ARG A 223 -27.53 10.27 0.22
N GLU A 224 -27.38 10.44 1.53
CA GLU A 224 -26.32 11.27 2.11
C GLU A 224 -24.93 10.67 1.85
N THR A 225 -24.76 9.39 2.15
CA THR A 225 -23.50 8.67 1.91
C THR A 225 -23.17 8.64 0.42
N LEU A 226 -24.14 8.33 -0.45
CA LEU A 226 -23.92 8.32 -1.89
C LEU A 226 -23.57 9.71 -2.45
N GLU A 227 -24.22 10.79 -1.99
CA GLU A 227 -23.87 12.16 -2.41
C GLU A 227 -22.44 12.54 -2.02
N LYS A 228 -21.91 11.99 -0.93
CA LYS A 228 -20.57 12.29 -0.41
C LYS A 228 -19.46 11.37 -0.92
N GLY A 229 -19.73 10.07 -1.09
CA GLY A 229 -18.71 9.08 -1.47
C GLY A 229 -18.63 8.72 -2.95
N THR A 230 -19.66 9.01 -3.74
CA THR A 230 -19.67 8.68 -5.18
C THR A 230 -19.23 9.83 -6.07
N ILE A 231 -18.86 9.54 -7.32
CA ILE A 231 -18.62 10.56 -8.34
C ILE A 231 -19.80 10.57 -9.33
N TYR A 232 -20.77 11.43 -9.04
CA TYR A 232 -22.05 11.47 -9.76
C TYR A 232 -21.88 11.61 -11.28
N GLY A 233 -22.41 10.64 -12.03
CA GLY A 233 -22.46 10.68 -13.50
C GLY A 233 -21.12 10.44 -14.22
N ASP A 234 -20.06 10.05 -13.50
CA ASP A 234 -18.76 9.69 -14.08
C ASP A 234 -18.77 8.24 -14.62
N ALA A 235 -17.65 7.80 -15.20
CA ALA A 235 -17.38 6.43 -15.62
C ALA A 235 -17.14 5.47 -14.44
N VAL A 236 -16.96 6.00 -13.22
CA VAL A 236 -16.78 5.21 -11.98
C VAL A 236 -18.15 4.75 -11.49
N PHE A 237 -18.32 3.44 -11.33
CA PHE A 237 -19.58 2.86 -10.88
C PHE A 237 -19.79 3.11 -9.38
N SER A 238 -21.01 3.39 -8.96
CA SER A 238 -21.39 3.44 -7.55
C SER A 238 -21.97 2.07 -7.15
N ALA A 239 -21.27 1.35 -6.29
CA ALA A 239 -21.76 0.21 -5.53
C ALA A 239 -22.40 0.67 -4.21
N VAL A 240 -23.15 -0.20 -3.55
CA VAL A 240 -23.72 0.06 -2.22
C VAL A 240 -23.42 -1.07 -1.24
N ASP A 241 -23.43 -0.76 0.03
CA ASP A 241 -23.62 -1.71 1.14
C ASP A 241 -24.89 -1.34 1.93
N PHE A 242 -25.39 -2.30 2.72
CA PHE A 242 -26.53 -2.10 3.60
C PHE A 242 -26.68 -3.28 4.57
N THR A 243 -27.49 -3.08 5.62
CA THR A 243 -27.66 -4.10 6.67
C THR A 243 -28.39 -5.32 6.14
N THR A 244 -27.94 -6.51 6.52
CA THR A 244 -28.64 -7.75 6.19
C THR A 244 -30.03 -7.77 6.81
N GLY A 245 -31.05 -7.82 5.93
CA GLY A 245 -32.45 -7.73 6.32
C GLY A 245 -33.16 -6.51 5.72
N ASP A 246 -32.42 -5.48 5.34
CA ASP A 246 -32.96 -4.31 4.64
C ASP A 246 -33.61 -4.74 3.31
N GLU A 247 -34.56 -3.95 2.83
CA GLU A 247 -35.18 -4.16 1.53
C GLU A 247 -34.23 -3.66 0.42
N PRO A 248 -33.64 -4.55 -0.39
CA PRO A 248 -32.51 -4.18 -1.24
C PRO A 248 -32.92 -3.34 -2.47
N TRP A 249 -34.14 -3.53 -2.97
CA TRP A 249 -34.55 -2.94 -4.26
C TRP A 249 -34.75 -1.43 -4.24
N PRO A 250 -35.37 -0.83 -3.21
CA PRO A 250 -35.36 0.62 -3.05
C PRO A 250 -33.94 1.21 -2.99
N ILE A 251 -32.99 0.49 -2.38
CA ILE A 251 -31.58 0.91 -2.28
C ILE A 251 -30.91 0.83 -3.66
N PHE A 252 -31.09 -0.26 -4.40
CA PHE A 252 -30.58 -0.38 -5.77
C PHE A 252 -31.22 0.62 -6.75
N GLU A 253 -32.49 0.98 -6.56
CA GLU A 253 -33.13 2.06 -7.30
C GLU A 253 -32.51 3.43 -7.01
N LEU A 254 -32.04 3.66 -5.77
CA LEU A 254 -31.28 4.84 -5.41
C LEU A 254 -29.87 4.79 -6.02
N GLN A 255 -29.14 3.68 -5.87
CA GLN A 255 -27.83 3.44 -6.48
C GLN A 255 -27.82 3.75 -7.98
N LYS A 256 -28.86 3.30 -8.70
CA LYS A 256 -29.03 3.56 -10.13
C LYS A 256 -29.07 5.05 -10.48
N LYS A 257 -29.53 5.92 -9.58
CA LYS A 257 -29.60 7.38 -9.81
C LYS A 257 -28.23 8.06 -9.77
N PHE A 258 -27.24 7.45 -9.12
CA PHE A 258 -25.87 7.99 -9.01
C PHE A 258 -24.94 7.50 -10.13
N ASN A 259 -25.32 6.40 -10.77
CA ASN A 259 -24.60 5.84 -11.91
C ASN A 259 -25.01 6.47 -13.25
N ALA A 260 -24.09 6.47 -14.21
CA ALA A 260 -24.39 6.86 -15.58
C ALA A 260 -25.44 5.92 -16.23
N PRO A 261 -26.29 6.42 -17.16
CA PRO A 261 -27.30 5.60 -17.84
C PRO A 261 -26.70 4.35 -18.50
N GLY A 262 -27.31 3.18 -18.28
CA GLY A 262 -26.87 1.90 -18.84
C GLY A 262 -25.72 1.23 -18.08
N LYS A 263 -25.15 1.88 -17.05
CA LYS A 263 -24.03 1.39 -16.23
C LYS A 263 -24.46 1.20 -14.77
N SER A 264 -25.50 0.42 -14.51
CA SER A 264 -26.05 0.27 -13.14
C SER A 264 -26.54 -1.14 -12.82
N PRO A 265 -25.68 -2.17 -12.92
CA PRO A 265 -26.04 -3.46 -12.35
C PRO A 265 -26.25 -3.30 -10.84
N PRO A 266 -27.39 -3.76 -10.27
CA PRO A 266 -27.59 -3.75 -8.82
C PRO A 266 -26.48 -4.54 -8.14
N LEU A 267 -25.72 -3.91 -7.26
CA LEU A 267 -24.57 -4.51 -6.61
C LEU A 267 -24.51 -4.11 -5.14
N SER A 268 -24.62 -5.10 -4.26
CA SER A 268 -24.20 -5.02 -2.86
C SER A 268 -22.72 -5.43 -2.79
N ALA A 269 -21.83 -4.45 -2.62
CA ALA A 269 -20.38 -4.70 -2.54
C ALA A 269 -19.95 -5.21 -1.15
N GLU A 270 -20.81 -5.08 -0.15
CA GLU A 270 -20.69 -5.75 1.14
C GLU A 270 -22.07 -6.27 1.56
N PHE A 271 -22.25 -7.58 1.44
CA PHE A 271 -23.40 -8.29 1.99
C PHE A 271 -22.99 -8.95 3.30
N TYR A 272 -23.42 -8.38 4.42
CA TYR A 272 -22.96 -8.80 5.75
C TYR A 272 -23.49 -10.17 6.15
N THR A 273 -22.66 -11.22 6.06
CA THR A 273 -23.06 -12.58 6.44
C THR A 273 -23.07 -12.82 7.95
N GLY A 274 -22.44 -11.92 8.69
CA GLY A 274 -22.25 -11.96 10.12
C GLY A 274 -21.82 -10.58 10.63
N TRP A 275 -21.02 -10.49 11.69
CA TRP A 275 -20.54 -9.21 12.20
C TRP A 275 -19.21 -9.34 12.96
N LEU A 276 -18.49 -8.23 13.07
CA LEU A 276 -17.29 -8.14 13.91
C LEU A 276 -17.66 -8.18 15.41
N THR A 277 -16.71 -8.52 16.26
CA THR A 277 -16.92 -8.59 17.72
C THR A 277 -15.75 -7.92 18.42
N HIS A 278 -16.04 -7.19 19.49
CA HIS A 278 -15.03 -6.55 20.32
C HIS A 278 -14.72 -7.33 21.60
N TRP A 279 -13.57 -7.06 22.22
CA TRP A 279 -13.24 -7.62 23.53
C TRP A 279 -14.28 -7.25 24.60
N GLY A 280 -14.77 -8.26 25.33
CA GLY A 280 -15.76 -8.08 26.38
C GLY A 280 -17.21 -8.20 25.90
N GLU A 281 -17.45 -8.28 24.59
CA GLU A 281 -18.77 -8.55 24.02
C GLU A 281 -19.06 -10.05 23.94
N LYS A 282 -20.33 -10.37 23.71
CA LYS A 282 -20.71 -11.71 23.24
C LYS A 282 -20.30 -11.84 21.78
N LEU A 283 -19.89 -13.04 21.37
CA LEU A 283 -19.61 -13.33 19.97
C LEU A 283 -20.85 -13.00 19.12
N ALA A 284 -20.61 -12.31 18.01
CA ALA A 284 -21.65 -12.06 17.02
C ALA A 284 -22.17 -13.40 16.48
N GLU A 285 -23.49 -13.52 16.39
CA GLU A 285 -24.18 -14.68 15.82
C GLU A 285 -25.31 -14.16 14.94
N THR A 286 -25.36 -14.60 13.69
CA THR A 286 -26.43 -14.28 12.75
C THR A 286 -27.06 -15.55 12.18
N ASP A 287 -28.39 -15.52 12.02
CA ASP A 287 -29.16 -16.69 11.63
C ASP A 287 -28.90 -17.08 10.17
N ALA A 288 -28.65 -18.37 9.93
CA ALA A 288 -28.28 -18.91 8.64
C ALA A 288 -29.40 -18.79 7.60
N ASP A 289 -30.64 -19.10 8.00
CA ASP A 289 -31.80 -19.10 7.09
C ASP A 289 -32.23 -17.66 6.76
N PHE A 290 -32.20 -16.76 7.74
CA PHE A 290 -32.43 -15.34 7.56
C PHE A 290 -31.41 -14.73 6.59
N THR A 291 -30.12 -15.02 6.80
CA THR A 291 -29.04 -14.51 5.93
C THR A 291 -29.21 -15.06 4.51
N ALA A 292 -29.52 -16.34 4.34
CA ALA A 292 -29.77 -16.93 3.03
C ALA A 292 -30.99 -16.33 2.32
N ALA A 293 -32.09 -16.10 3.04
CA ALA A 293 -33.28 -15.44 2.51
C ALA A 293 -33.00 -14.00 2.08
N ALA A 294 -32.18 -13.25 2.82
CA ALA A 294 -31.75 -11.91 2.46
C ALA A 294 -30.91 -11.92 1.16
N LEU A 295 -29.97 -12.85 1.02
CA LEU A 295 -29.21 -13.02 -0.23
C LEU A 295 -30.13 -13.38 -1.40
N GLU A 296 -31.12 -14.25 -1.18
CA GLU A 296 -32.08 -14.65 -2.21
C GLU A 296 -32.88 -13.45 -2.74
N LYS A 297 -33.26 -12.49 -1.88
CA LYS A 297 -33.94 -11.25 -2.32
C LYS A 297 -33.13 -10.46 -3.35
N ILE A 298 -31.80 -10.51 -3.28
CA ILE A 298 -30.89 -9.85 -4.23
C ILE A 298 -30.78 -10.68 -5.51
N LEU A 299 -30.43 -11.96 -5.40
CA LEU A 299 -30.17 -12.82 -6.57
C LEU A 299 -31.44 -13.11 -7.38
N ALA A 300 -32.62 -13.20 -6.74
CA ALA A 300 -33.90 -13.50 -7.40
C ALA A 300 -34.34 -12.47 -8.45
N ARG A 301 -33.76 -11.28 -8.39
CA ARG A 301 -34.06 -10.17 -9.31
C ARG A 301 -32.80 -9.68 -10.03
N ASN A 302 -31.83 -10.57 -10.20
CA ASN A 302 -30.60 -10.36 -10.97
C ASN A 302 -29.68 -9.26 -10.40
N GLY A 303 -29.69 -9.08 -9.07
CA GLY A 303 -28.67 -8.31 -8.36
C GLY A 303 -27.43 -9.15 -8.07
N SER A 304 -26.29 -8.47 -7.89
CA SER A 304 -25.02 -9.05 -7.49
C SER A 304 -24.73 -8.75 -6.02
N ALA A 305 -24.01 -9.64 -5.36
CA ALA A 305 -23.60 -9.48 -3.96
C ALA A 305 -22.19 -10.02 -3.74
N VAL A 306 -21.39 -9.31 -2.95
CA VAL A 306 -20.10 -9.76 -2.42
C VAL A 306 -20.29 -10.10 -0.96
N LEU A 307 -20.08 -11.37 -0.58
CA LEU A 307 -20.30 -11.84 0.79
C LEU A 307 -19.20 -11.29 1.71
N TYR A 308 -19.57 -10.39 2.63
CA TYR A 308 -18.70 -9.82 3.64
C TYR A 308 -19.05 -10.42 5.01
N MET A 309 -18.29 -11.32 5.61
CA MET A 309 -17.17 -12.06 5.05
C MET A 309 -17.63 -13.45 4.61
N ALA A 310 -17.24 -13.87 3.41
CA ALA A 310 -17.35 -15.29 3.04
C ALA A 310 -16.49 -16.16 3.97
N HIS A 311 -15.26 -15.73 4.22
CA HIS A 311 -14.29 -16.25 5.19
C HIS A 311 -13.59 -15.04 5.82
N GLY A 312 -13.69 -14.86 7.14
CA GLY A 312 -13.03 -13.72 7.80
C GLY A 312 -11.59 -14.04 8.24
N GLY A 313 -11.37 -15.15 8.93
CA GLY A 313 -10.02 -15.61 9.30
C GLY A 313 -9.54 -15.08 10.65
N THR A 314 -8.28 -14.65 10.73
CA THR A 314 -7.62 -14.27 12.00
C THR A 314 -6.81 -12.99 11.85
N ASN A 315 -7.00 -12.06 12.77
CA ASN A 315 -6.14 -10.90 12.96
C ASN A 315 -4.89 -11.32 13.74
N PHE A 316 -3.89 -11.89 13.06
CA PHE A 316 -2.63 -12.29 13.70
C PHE A 316 -1.88 -11.08 14.29
N GLY A 317 -0.95 -11.32 15.22
CA GLY A 317 -0.09 -10.27 15.76
C GLY A 317 -0.88 -9.09 16.33
N PHE A 318 -0.66 -7.89 15.77
CA PHE A 318 -1.31 -6.64 16.18
C PHE A 318 -2.07 -5.99 15.01
N TYR A 319 -2.58 -6.80 14.08
CA TYR A 319 -3.32 -6.33 12.91
C TYR A 319 -4.80 -6.03 13.20
N ASN A 320 -5.30 -6.24 14.41
CA ASN A 320 -6.70 -5.99 14.75
C ASN A 320 -7.04 -4.50 14.68
N GLY A 321 -8.26 -4.19 14.23
CA GLY A 321 -8.81 -2.85 14.27
C GLY A 321 -9.41 -2.50 15.64
N ALA A 322 -10.11 -1.37 15.65
CA ALA A 322 -10.94 -0.92 16.76
C ALA A 322 -12.00 0.06 16.27
N ASN A 323 -13.07 0.18 17.04
CA ASN A 323 -14.10 1.20 16.84
C ASN A 323 -14.17 2.14 18.05
N THR A 324 -14.71 3.33 17.84
CA THR A 324 -15.19 4.21 18.90
C THR A 324 -16.71 4.07 18.99
N GLY A 325 -17.26 4.04 20.20
CA GLY A 325 -18.70 3.99 20.42
C GLY A 325 -19.38 5.34 20.22
N GLY A 326 -20.23 5.73 21.18
CA GLY A 326 -20.96 7.01 21.10
C GLY A 326 -20.05 8.25 21.07
N ASP A 327 -18.84 8.12 21.62
CA ASP A 327 -17.76 9.10 21.54
C ASP A 327 -16.37 8.41 21.59
N GLU A 328 -15.30 9.19 21.40
CA GLU A 328 -13.91 8.72 21.36
C GLU A 328 -13.42 8.06 22.67
N SER A 329 -14.15 8.23 23.78
CA SER A 329 -13.78 7.61 25.06
C SER A 329 -14.19 6.14 25.15
N GLU A 330 -15.12 5.69 24.29
CA GLU A 330 -15.59 4.32 24.23
C GLU A 330 -14.79 3.51 23.19
N TYR A 331 -13.51 3.24 23.49
CA TYR A 331 -12.62 2.43 22.64
C TYR A 331 -12.99 0.94 22.69
N LYS A 332 -13.27 0.35 21.53
CA LYS A 332 -13.68 -1.04 21.36
C LYS A 332 -12.69 -1.77 20.45
N PRO A 333 -11.69 -2.47 21.01
CA PRO A 333 -10.74 -3.23 20.20
C PRO A 333 -11.37 -4.51 19.67
N ASP A 334 -11.13 -4.79 18.40
CA ASP A 334 -11.56 -6.04 17.76
C ASP A 334 -10.86 -7.25 18.36
N LEU A 335 -11.53 -8.41 18.29
CA LEU A 335 -10.92 -9.68 18.65
C LEU A 335 -9.78 -10.08 17.71
N THR A 336 -8.90 -10.96 18.22
CA THR A 336 -7.93 -11.68 17.38
C THR A 336 -8.63 -12.58 16.37
N SER A 337 -9.71 -13.24 16.78
CA SER A 337 -10.55 -14.00 15.85
C SER A 337 -11.31 -13.01 14.96
N TYR A 338 -11.23 -13.23 13.66
CA TYR A 338 -12.09 -12.57 12.68
C TYR A 338 -13.01 -13.62 12.03
N ASP A 339 -13.48 -14.61 12.81
CA ASP A 339 -14.43 -15.62 12.32
C ASP A 339 -15.67 -14.98 11.71
N TYR A 340 -16.09 -13.84 12.27
CA TYR A 340 -17.18 -12.98 11.79
C TYR A 340 -18.56 -13.66 11.82
N ASP A 341 -18.66 -14.90 12.35
CA ASP A 341 -19.76 -15.82 12.06
C ASP A 341 -20.00 -15.95 10.54
N ALA A 342 -18.89 -15.98 9.79
CA ALA A 342 -18.88 -16.12 8.34
C ALA A 342 -19.37 -17.50 7.88
N SER A 343 -19.64 -17.63 6.58
CA SER A 343 -20.00 -18.92 6.00
C SER A 343 -18.86 -19.95 6.05
N ILE A 344 -17.61 -19.48 6.05
CA ILE A 344 -16.39 -20.29 6.21
C ILE A 344 -15.75 -19.86 7.52
N ARG A 345 -15.65 -20.79 8.48
CA ARG A 345 -15.12 -20.51 9.82
C ARG A 345 -13.68 -20.02 9.76
N GLU A 346 -13.20 -19.41 10.84
CA GLU A 346 -11.80 -18.95 11.02
C GLU A 346 -10.78 -20.04 10.64
N THR A 347 -11.09 -21.31 10.94
CA THR A 347 -10.21 -22.44 10.65
C THR A 347 -10.34 -23.02 9.23
N GLY A 348 -11.16 -22.41 8.37
CA GLY A 348 -11.47 -22.86 7.01
C GLY A 348 -12.61 -23.88 6.91
N ASP A 349 -13.22 -24.26 8.03
CA ASP A 349 -14.26 -25.30 8.06
C ASP A 349 -15.59 -24.80 7.48
N VAL A 350 -16.23 -25.64 6.66
CA VAL A 350 -17.46 -25.32 5.91
C VAL A 350 -18.65 -26.20 6.29
N ASP A 351 -18.46 -27.15 7.19
CA ASP A 351 -19.56 -27.95 7.76
C ASP A 351 -20.32 -27.15 8.82
N ASN A 352 -21.10 -26.16 8.37
CA ASN A 352 -21.97 -25.35 9.20
C ASN A 352 -23.28 -25.00 8.45
N ALA A 353 -24.28 -24.54 9.18
CA ALA A 353 -25.60 -24.24 8.62
C ALA A 353 -25.55 -23.10 7.60
N LYS A 354 -24.77 -22.04 7.88
CA LYS A 354 -24.69 -20.84 7.05
C LYS A 354 -24.08 -21.11 5.67
N PHE A 355 -22.99 -21.88 5.61
CA PHE A 355 -22.42 -22.35 4.35
C PHE A 355 -23.45 -23.13 3.52
N LYS A 356 -24.15 -24.09 4.14
CA LYS A 356 -25.14 -24.93 3.45
C LYS A 356 -26.30 -24.09 2.91
N ALA A 357 -26.82 -23.15 3.70
CA ALA A 357 -27.93 -22.28 3.34
C ALA A 357 -27.55 -21.33 2.19
N LEU A 358 -26.45 -20.58 2.31
CA LEU A 358 -25.98 -19.66 1.27
C LEU A 358 -25.62 -20.40 -0.02
N ARG A 359 -24.93 -21.55 0.08
CA ARG A 359 -24.59 -22.38 -1.07
C ARG A 359 -25.86 -22.91 -1.79
N SER A 360 -26.93 -23.20 -1.06
CA SER A 360 -28.22 -23.63 -1.65
C SER A 360 -28.85 -22.50 -2.48
N VAL A 361 -28.86 -21.28 -1.94
CA VAL A 361 -29.36 -20.09 -2.66
C VAL A 361 -28.51 -19.82 -3.90
N ILE A 362 -27.18 -19.79 -3.77
CA ILE A 362 -26.28 -19.56 -4.93
C ILE A 362 -26.51 -20.64 -6.00
N LYS A 363 -26.70 -21.91 -5.61
CA LYS A 363 -26.97 -23.00 -6.57
C LYS A 363 -28.24 -22.76 -7.39
N LYS A 364 -29.26 -22.14 -6.81
CA LYS A 364 -30.54 -21.85 -7.49
C LYS A 364 -30.38 -20.81 -8.61
N TYR A 365 -29.43 -19.88 -8.45
CA TYR A 365 -29.22 -18.76 -9.37
C TYR A 365 -27.94 -18.86 -10.20
N SER A 366 -27.12 -19.90 -10.00
CA SER A 366 -25.94 -20.18 -10.81
C SER A 366 -26.32 -20.90 -12.12
N ALA A 367 -25.78 -20.44 -13.24
CA ALA A 367 -25.89 -21.15 -14.51
C ALA A 367 -25.02 -22.43 -14.54
N GLU A 368 -23.95 -22.47 -13.75
CA GLU A 368 -23.00 -23.58 -13.69
C GLU A 368 -23.20 -24.43 -12.43
N SER A 369 -22.81 -25.70 -12.52
CA SER A 369 -22.76 -26.59 -11.37
C SER A 369 -21.68 -26.12 -10.38
N LEU A 370 -22.08 -25.87 -9.15
CA LEU A 370 -21.14 -25.48 -8.09
C LEU A 370 -20.16 -26.63 -7.76
N PRO A 371 -18.87 -26.34 -7.51
CA PRO A 371 -17.84 -27.35 -7.26
C PRO A 371 -18.11 -28.16 -5.98
N SER A 372 -17.52 -29.35 -5.90
CA SER A 372 -17.59 -30.18 -4.69
C SER A 372 -17.00 -29.44 -3.49
N VAL A 373 -17.60 -29.64 -2.32
CA VAL A 373 -17.14 -29.04 -1.06
C VAL A 373 -15.88 -29.78 -0.60
N PRO A 374 -14.77 -29.07 -0.28
CA PRO A 374 -13.57 -29.71 0.25
C PRO A 374 -13.81 -30.27 1.66
N THR A 375 -13.00 -31.24 2.07
CA THR A 375 -13.01 -31.75 3.44
C THR A 375 -12.43 -30.73 4.40
N ASN A 376 -12.96 -30.67 5.63
CA ASN A 376 -12.41 -29.83 6.69
C ASN A 376 -10.98 -30.24 7.07
N ASN A 377 -10.23 -29.29 7.60
CA ASN A 377 -8.86 -29.51 8.07
C ASN A 377 -8.83 -30.39 9.33
N GLU A 378 -7.87 -31.30 9.43
CA GLU A 378 -7.64 -32.08 10.64
C GLU A 378 -7.24 -31.16 11.81
N LYS A 379 -7.78 -31.42 13.00
CA LYS A 379 -7.44 -30.70 14.23
C LYS A 379 -6.87 -31.67 15.26
N ALA A 380 -5.79 -31.28 15.92
CA ALA A 380 -5.12 -32.10 16.92
C ALA A 380 -5.12 -31.41 18.29
N GLY A 381 -5.46 -32.17 19.34
CA GLY A 381 -5.27 -31.74 20.72
C GLY A 381 -3.87 -32.15 21.21
N TYR A 382 -2.92 -31.23 21.23
CA TYR A 382 -1.53 -31.51 21.64
C TYR A 382 -1.35 -31.80 23.14
N GLY A 383 -2.40 -31.62 23.94
CA GLY A 383 -2.35 -31.78 25.39
C GLY A 383 -1.66 -30.60 26.10
N PRO A 384 -1.52 -30.68 27.43
CA PRO A 384 -0.98 -29.60 28.23
C PRO A 384 0.52 -29.38 27.96
N ILE A 385 0.92 -28.14 27.72
CA ILE A 385 2.32 -27.73 27.61
C ILE A 385 2.75 -27.11 28.95
N HIS A 386 3.81 -27.65 29.56
CA HIS A 386 4.35 -27.12 30.82
C HIS A 386 5.35 -26.00 30.53
N LEU A 387 5.00 -24.77 30.91
CA LEU A 387 5.86 -23.60 30.75
C LEU A 387 6.70 -23.37 32.01
N GLN A 388 7.97 -23.05 31.82
CA GLN A 388 8.85 -22.60 32.89
C GLN A 388 9.04 -21.09 32.78
N LYS A 389 8.77 -20.36 33.86
CA LYS A 389 9.11 -18.94 33.94
C LYS A 389 10.61 -18.77 33.71
N LYS A 390 10.97 -17.99 32.69
CA LYS A 390 12.36 -17.64 32.40
C LYS A 390 12.79 -16.37 33.10
N GLU A 391 12.10 -15.27 32.85
CA GLU A 391 12.52 -13.95 33.33
C GLU A 391 11.34 -12.97 33.36
N PHE A 392 11.49 -11.83 34.03
CA PHE A 392 10.53 -10.72 33.97
C PHE A 392 10.90 -9.76 32.83
N LEU A 393 9.91 -9.14 32.19
CA LEU A 393 10.11 -8.19 31.08
C LEU A 393 11.16 -7.11 31.42
N PHE A 394 11.08 -6.50 32.61
CA PHE A 394 12.00 -5.45 33.04
C PHE A 394 13.46 -5.91 33.17
N ASN A 395 13.71 -7.18 33.49
CA ASN A 395 15.08 -7.70 33.55
C ASN A 395 15.66 -7.92 32.13
N ILE A 396 14.79 -8.12 31.14
CA ILE A 396 15.17 -8.26 29.74
C ILE A 396 15.55 -6.90 29.16
N LEU A 397 14.81 -5.83 29.50
CA LEU A 397 15.08 -4.48 28.99
C LEU A 397 16.53 -4.03 29.25
N ASN A 398 17.07 -4.34 30.43
CA ASN A 398 18.47 -4.03 30.81
C ASN A 398 19.54 -4.82 30.01
N ARG A 399 19.13 -5.79 29.18
CA ARG A 399 20.02 -6.58 28.32
C ARG A 399 19.83 -6.30 26.83
N ILE A 400 18.83 -5.51 26.45
CA ILE A 400 18.67 -5.12 25.05
C ILE A 400 19.54 -3.87 24.85
N ASP A 401 20.85 -4.09 24.67
CA ASP A 401 21.90 -3.08 24.45
C ASP A 401 21.73 -2.22 23.17
N TYR A 402 20.57 -2.26 22.50
CA TYR A 402 20.36 -1.72 21.15
C TYR A 402 18.96 -1.10 20.93
N ILE A 403 18.30 -0.60 21.97
CA ILE A 403 17.07 0.18 21.79
C ILE A 403 17.42 1.67 21.85
N ASP A 404 17.10 2.39 20.77
CA ASP A 404 17.10 3.85 20.73
C ASP A 404 16.19 4.39 21.84
N LEU A 405 16.77 4.69 23.00
CA LEU A 405 16.06 5.24 24.14
C LEU A 405 15.70 6.68 23.83
N VAL A 406 14.40 7.01 23.85
CA VAL A 406 13.94 8.39 23.65
C VAL A 406 13.58 9.00 25.00
N GLU A 407 14.36 9.99 25.41
CA GLU A 407 14.05 10.81 26.57
C GLU A 407 13.16 11.98 26.17
N SER A 408 12.11 12.24 26.96
CA SER A 408 11.21 13.37 26.74
C SER A 408 10.67 13.87 28.08
N GLU A 409 10.49 15.20 28.21
CA GLU A 409 9.92 15.82 29.41
C GLU A 409 8.45 15.43 29.64
N ASN A 410 7.74 15.12 28.55
CA ASN A 410 6.35 14.67 28.55
C ASN A 410 6.23 13.33 27.80
N PRO A 411 5.22 12.49 28.09
CA PRO A 411 4.96 11.31 27.29
C PRO A 411 4.68 11.73 25.87
N ILE A 412 5.25 10.96 24.96
CA ILE A 412 5.04 11.10 23.54
C ILE A 412 4.39 9.82 23.03
N SER A 413 3.71 9.93 21.90
CA SER A 413 3.07 8.79 21.27
C SER A 413 4.12 7.79 20.74
N MET A 414 3.72 6.55 20.51
CA MET A 414 4.65 5.53 20.01
C MET A 414 5.15 5.83 18.58
N GLU A 415 4.33 6.48 17.77
CA GLU A 415 4.67 6.90 16.41
C GLU A 415 5.77 7.96 16.43
N SER A 416 5.75 8.84 17.45
CA SER A 416 6.74 9.91 17.64
C SER A 416 8.14 9.36 17.95
N VAL A 417 8.23 8.11 18.41
CA VAL A 417 9.50 7.41 18.65
C VAL A 417 9.81 6.37 17.57
N GLY A 418 9.14 6.44 16.42
CA GLY A 418 9.39 5.55 15.28
C GLY A 418 8.84 4.14 15.45
N GLN A 419 7.97 3.90 16.43
CA GLN A 419 7.30 2.62 16.60
C GLN A 419 5.96 2.64 15.86
N VAL A 420 5.95 2.15 14.61
CA VAL A 420 4.83 2.34 13.68
C VAL A 420 4.16 1.03 13.20
N GLU A 421 4.73 -0.15 13.46
CA GLU A 421 4.20 -1.43 12.94
C GLU A 421 4.46 -2.61 13.90
N ASN A 422 3.47 -3.53 13.98
CA ASN A 422 3.51 -4.99 14.26
C ASN A 422 4.57 -5.63 15.16
N MET A 423 5.32 -4.85 15.91
CA MET A 423 6.14 -5.32 16.99
C MET A 423 5.30 -5.18 18.24
N GLY A 424 5.02 -6.30 18.89
CA GLY A 424 4.35 -6.38 20.19
C GLY A 424 5.05 -5.70 21.35
N ARG A 425 5.72 -4.58 21.11
CA ARG A 425 5.89 -3.54 22.10
C ARG A 425 4.56 -2.82 22.24
N ILE A 426 3.59 -3.47 22.86
CA ILE A 426 2.62 -2.69 23.62
C ILE A 426 3.44 -1.99 24.71
N ASN A 427 3.90 -0.78 24.43
CA ASN A 427 4.26 0.22 25.44
C ASN A 427 3.00 1.01 25.86
N TYR A 428 1.89 0.28 25.96
CA TYR A 428 0.72 0.67 26.74
C TYR A 428 0.45 -0.38 27.83
N GLY A 429 1.50 -0.77 28.57
CA GLY A 429 1.37 -0.97 30.02
C GLY A 429 1.43 0.42 30.68
N PRO A 430 0.84 0.62 31.86
CA PRO A 430 0.54 1.97 32.38
C PRO A 430 1.80 2.81 32.32
N TYR A 431 1.69 4.02 31.79
CA TYR A 431 2.70 5.08 31.85
C TYR A 431 3.83 4.80 32.85
N MET A 432 5.05 4.54 32.39
CA MET A 432 6.22 4.66 33.28
C MET A 432 6.62 6.14 33.34
N PHE A 433 5.77 6.94 33.98
CA PHE A 433 6.22 8.17 34.62
C PHE A 433 6.76 7.82 36.00
N ASP A 434 8.07 7.68 36.15
CA ASP A 434 8.63 7.82 37.49
C ASP A 434 8.67 9.32 37.83
N ARG A 435 7.59 9.80 38.47
CA ARG A 435 7.52 11.19 38.95
C ARG A 435 8.47 11.47 40.13
N LYS A 436 9.12 10.45 40.71
CA LYS A 436 9.89 10.59 41.95
C LYS A 436 11.40 10.43 41.81
N VAL A 437 11.91 10.00 40.66
CA VAL A 437 13.36 9.90 40.46
C VAL A 437 13.70 10.39 39.04
N LYS A 438 14.29 11.59 38.95
CA LYS A 438 15.17 11.93 37.82
C LYS A 438 16.16 10.78 37.71
N TYR A 439 16.29 10.17 36.55
CA TYR A 439 16.98 8.90 36.24
C TYR A 439 16.04 7.69 36.12
N LEU A 440 15.75 7.27 34.89
CA LEU A 440 15.53 5.86 34.57
C LEU A 440 16.91 5.29 34.18
N VAL A 441 17.55 4.63 35.13
CA VAL A 441 18.89 4.01 35.08
C VAL A 441 18.67 2.51 35.21
N LYS A 442 19.26 1.61 34.41
CA LYS A 442 20.50 1.64 33.64
C LYS A 442 20.40 0.66 32.47
#